data_AF-E7GES8-F1
#
_entry.id   AF-E7GES8-F1
#
_cell.length_a   1.000
_cell.length_b   1.000
_cell.length_c   1.000
_cell.angle_alpha   90.00
_cell.angle_beta   90.00
_cell.angle_gamma   90.00
#
_symmetry.space_group_name_H-M   'P 1'
#
loop_
_entity.id
_entity.type
_entity.pdbx_description
1 polymer ?
#
loop_
_entity_poly.entity_id
_entity_poly.type
_entity_poly.pdbx_seq_one_letter_code
_entity_poly.pdbx_strand_id
1 'polypeptide(L)'
;MLEMTNKKGDRRNFMSYMVVIKNVNGIVMASDSYSTYPDRTLKDSNYKKIHCLIPNVLCVGITGINQVYVGKELVDINGTLLEYFRAVSDKNIADIVKKYSEFLKITCDRECKDMRLMVAYKKTLYRVDIIHHKIPSIEFYNDNELDIITSGEEEHMINGLNSFTRSDMFNSLDIVLEKGIQSVETEIKLEKNLYSQGYLAVGGKVQYAVMDYSKFNENCIQ
;
A
#
# COMPACT_ATOMS: atom_id res chain seq x y z
N MET A 1 30.19 -29.33 9.93
CA MET A 1 28.84 -29.34 9.33
C MET A 1 28.13 -28.08 9.78
N LEU A 2 28.00 -27.09 8.90
CA LEU A 2 27.25 -25.86 9.16
C LEU A 2 25.76 -26.20 9.05
N GLU A 3 25.03 -26.11 10.15
CA GLU A 3 23.57 -26.17 10.15
C GLU A 3 23.02 -24.98 9.37
N MET A 4 22.62 -25.22 8.13
CA MET A 4 21.68 -24.37 7.41
C MET A 4 20.32 -24.46 8.11
N THR A 5 20.16 -23.69 9.19
CA THR A 5 18.84 -23.41 9.74
C THR A 5 18.06 -22.61 8.70
N ASN A 6 16.99 -23.22 8.20
CA ASN A 6 16.05 -22.64 7.23
C ASN A 6 15.47 -21.31 7.74
N LYS A 7 16.13 -20.18 7.45
CA LYS A 7 15.66 -18.80 7.70
C LYS A 7 14.52 -18.37 6.75
N LYS A 8 13.55 -19.26 6.45
CA LYS A 8 12.34 -18.89 5.70
C LYS A 8 11.36 -18.02 6.52
N GLY A 9 11.59 -17.84 7.82
CA GLY A 9 10.79 -16.96 8.70
C GLY A 9 11.27 -15.50 8.75
N ASP A 10 12.56 -15.22 8.52
CA ASP A 10 13.15 -13.88 8.74
C ASP A 10 12.79 -12.84 7.65
N ARG A 11 12.31 -13.29 6.48
CA ARG A 11 12.19 -12.46 5.27
C ARG A 11 10.77 -12.02 4.92
N ARG A 12 9.78 -12.26 5.80
CA ARG A 12 8.38 -12.03 5.46
C ARG A 12 7.94 -10.60 5.72
N ASN A 13 6.94 -10.19 4.95
CA ASN A 13 6.34 -8.87 4.99
C ASN A 13 5.49 -8.71 6.25
N PHE A 14 5.49 -7.50 6.79
CA PHE A 14 4.84 -7.14 8.03
C PHE A 14 3.41 -6.59 7.81
N MET A 15 3.03 -6.33 6.56
CA MET A 15 1.75 -5.77 6.13
C MET A 15 1.38 -6.28 4.74
N SER A 16 0.27 -7.03 4.63
CA SER A 16 0.13 -7.99 3.52
C SER A 16 -0.95 -7.73 2.48
N TYR A 17 -2.01 -6.92 2.67
CA TYR A 17 -2.99 -6.76 1.58
C TYR A 17 -3.54 -5.35 1.41
N MET A 18 -3.46 -4.85 0.18
CA MET A 18 -4.10 -3.62 -0.27
C MET A 18 -4.55 -3.77 -1.72
N VAL A 19 -5.66 -3.14 -2.05
CA VAL A 19 -6.11 -2.91 -3.42
C VAL A 19 -6.27 -1.41 -3.67
N VAL A 20 -5.80 -0.95 -4.82
CA VAL A 20 -5.99 0.41 -5.33
C VAL A 20 -6.69 0.32 -6.67
N ILE A 21 -7.80 1.03 -6.81
CA ILE A 21 -8.59 1.07 -8.04
C ILE A 21 -8.62 2.52 -8.51
N LYS A 22 -7.91 2.81 -9.61
CA LYS A 22 -8.00 4.07 -10.33
C LYS A 22 -9.07 3.92 -11.40
N ASN A 23 -10.25 4.46 -11.13
CA ASN A 23 -11.41 4.38 -12.02
C ASN A 23 -11.64 5.74 -12.72
N VAL A 24 -12.64 5.80 -13.60
CA VAL A 24 -12.98 7.04 -14.33
C VAL A 24 -13.48 8.19 -13.44
N ASN A 25 -13.95 7.88 -12.23
CA ASN A 25 -14.60 8.81 -11.32
C ASN A 25 -13.72 9.22 -10.12
N GLY A 26 -12.59 8.55 -9.90
CA GLY A 26 -11.84 8.64 -8.66
C GLY A 26 -10.75 7.58 -8.48
N ILE A 27 -10.16 7.59 -7.28
CA ILE A 27 -9.24 6.56 -6.79
C ILE A 27 -9.79 6.02 -5.48
N VAL A 28 -9.93 4.69 -5.40
CA VAL A 28 -10.25 3.98 -4.16
C VAL A 28 -9.02 3.22 -3.72
N MET A 29 -8.66 3.33 -2.44
CA MET A 29 -7.70 2.45 -1.79
C MET A 29 -8.43 1.68 -0.69
N ALA A 30 -8.25 0.37 -0.60
CA ALA A 30 -8.78 -0.45 0.49
C ALA A 30 -7.71 -1.44 0.97
N SER A 31 -7.65 -1.68 2.28
CA SER A 31 -6.63 -2.52 2.89
C SER A 31 -7.12 -3.08 4.22
N ASP A 32 -6.52 -4.19 4.65
CA ASP A 32 -6.70 -4.70 5.99
C ASP A 32 -5.89 -3.84 7.01
N SER A 33 -6.07 -4.07 8.31
CA SER A 33 -5.39 -3.28 9.35
C SER A 33 -4.43 -4.10 10.21
N TYR A 34 -4.03 -5.28 9.76
CA TYR A 34 -3.01 -6.05 10.47
C TYR A 34 -1.61 -5.57 10.16
N SER A 35 -0.81 -5.44 11.21
CA SER A 35 0.62 -5.51 11.11
C SER A 35 1.18 -6.61 12.00
N THR A 36 2.17 -7.32 11.47
CA THR A 36 2.78 -8.48 12.11
C THR A 36 4.27 -8.27 12.34
N TYR A 37 4.87 -9.21 13.06
CA TYR A 37 6.30 -9.50 13.02
C TYR A 37 6.61 -10.51 11.90
N PRO A 38 7.89 -10.75 11.54
CA PRO A 38 8.27 -11.66 10.44
C PRO A 38 7.78 -13.11 10.65
N ASP A 39 7.56 -13.53 11.90
CA ASP A 39 7.01 -14.82 12.28
C ASP A 39 5.47 -14.89 12.19
N ARG A 40 4.83 -13.85 11.63
CA ARG A 40 3.37 -13.63 11.52
C ARG A 40 2.64 -13.41 12.84
N THR A 41 3.37 -13.32 13.96
CA THR A 41 2.73 -12.95 15.22
C THR A 41 2.20 -11.52 15.14
N LEU A 42 1.02 -11.30 15.71
CA LEU A 42 0.36 -10.00 15.67
C LEU A 42 1.20 -8.94 16.40
N LYS A 43 1.53 -7.86 15.69
CA LYS A 43 2.10 -6.63 16.28
C LYS A 43 1.00 -5.63 16.62
N ASP A 44 0.11 -5.37 15.67
CA ASP A 44 -1.01 -4.43 15.81
C ASP A 44 -2.18 -4.89 14.93
N SER A 45 -3.38 -4.99 15.51
CA SER A 45 -4.60 -5.40 14.81
C SER A 45 -5.37 -4.24 14.17
N ASN A 46 -4.92 -3.01 14.39
CA ASN A 46 -5.53 -1.79 13.87
C ASN A 46 -4.47 -0.82 13.30
N TYR A 47 -3.43 -1.37 12.68
CA TYR A 47 -2.35 -0.62 12.08
C TYR A 47 -2.83 0.18 10.87
N LYS A 48 -2.42 1.45 10.77
CA LYS A 48 -2.84 2.35 9.69
C LYS A 48 -1.95 2.19 8.47
N LYS A 49 -2.48 1.59 7.39
CA LYS A 49 -1.77 1.39 6.11
C LYS A 49 -2.09 2.45 5.07
N ILE A 50 -3.25 3.11 5.20
CA ILE A 50 -3.73 4.14 4.29
C ILE A 50 -3.77 5.48 5.02
N HIS A 51 -3.14 6.49 4.43
CA HIS A 51 -3.01 7.83 5.00
C HIS A 51 -3.47 8.88 4.01
N CYS A 52 -4.61 9.50 4.26
CA CYS A 52 -4.99 10.72 3.55
C CYS A 52 -4.38 11.93 4.24
N LEU A 53 -3.26 12.40 3.67
CA LEU A 53 -2.45 13.49 4.20
C LEU A 53 -3.06 14.85 3.86
N ILE A 54 -3.70 14.95 2.69
CA ILE A 54 -4.51 16.12 2.30
C ILE A 54 -5.87 15.58 1.82
N PRO A 55 -6.99 15.95 2.47
CA PRO A 55 -8.31 15.43 2.13
C PRO A 55 -8.60 15.53 0.63
N ASN A 56 -8.99 14.41 0.02
CA ASN A 56 -9.29 14.26 -1.40
C ASN A 56 -8.13 14.62 -2.37
N VAL A 57 -6.96 15.07 -1.91
CA VAL A 57 -5.85 15.53 -2.78
C VAL A 57 -4.65 14.60 -2.73
N LEU A 58 -4.32 14.05 -1.55
CA LEU A 58 -3.16 13.19 -1.36
C LEU A 58 -3.49 12.07 -0.38
N CYS A 59 -3.48 10.83 -0.88
CA CYS A 59 -3.52 9.64 -0.04
C CYS A 59 -2.34 8.70 -0.37
N VAL A 60 -1.76 8.10 0.66
CA VAL A 60 -0.60 7.20 0.59
C VAL A 60 -0.96 5.85 1.19
N GLY A 61 -0.72 4.77 0.45
CA GLY A 61 -0.90 3.39 0.88
C GLY A 61 0.44 2.66 0.97
N ILE A 62 0.62 1.83 2.01
CA ILE A 62 1.88 1.09 2.22
C ILE A 62 1.59 -0.38 2.53
N THR A 63 2.32 -1.28 1.89
CA THR A 63 2.41 -2.71 2.22
C THR A 63 3.87 -3.16 2.21
N GLY A 64 4.21 -4.27 2.89
CA GLY A 64 5.59 -4.73 3.03
C GLY A 64 6.13 -4.43 4.43
N ILE A 65 6.96 -3.40 4.57
CA ILE A 65 7.60 -3.03 5.85
C ILE A 65 6.81 -1.99 6.66
N ASN A 66 6.78 -2.16 7.98
CA ASN A 66 6.12 -1.25 8.94
C ASN A 66 7.11 -0.41 9.78
N GLN A 67 8.41 -0.64 9.61
CA GLN A 67 9.48 0.07 10.29
C GLN A 67 10.58 0.41 9.30
N VAL A 68 11.28 1.52 9.56
CA VAL A 68 12.32 2.06 8.69
C VAL A 68 13.51 2.56 9.50
N TYR A 69 14.71 2.49 8.93
CA TYR A 69 15.92 3.03 9.54
C TYR A 69 16.00 4.55 9.38
N VAL A 70 16.07 5.27 10.50
CA VAL A 70 16.48 6.68 10.57
C VAL A 70 17.84 6.71 11.26
N GLY A 71 18.90 6.84 10.46
CA GLY A 71 20.27 6.63 10.92
C GLY A 71 20.51 5.18 11.38
N LYS A 72 20.66 4.99 12.70
CA LYS A 72 20.84 3.67 13.33
C LYS A 72 19.59 3.15 14.04
N GLU A 73 18.54 3.94 14.14
CA GLU A 73 17.33 3.61 14.87
C GLU A 73 16.24 3.08 13.93
N LEU A 74 15.48 2.09 14.39
CA LEU A 74 14.27 1.61 13.71
C LEU A 74 13.05 2.35 14.26
N VAL A 75 12.39 3.12 13.41
CA VAL A 75 11.17 3.86 13.76
C VAL A 75 9.98 3.32 12.97
N ASP A 76 8.77 3.60 13.44
CA ASP A 76 7.56 3.28 12.69
C ASP A 76 7.51 4.08 11.38
N ILE A 77 7.22 3.42 10.26
CA ILE A 77 7.19 4.05 8.94
C ILE A 77 6.16 5.19 8.87
N ASN A 78 5.05 5.06 9.60
CA ASN A 78 3.99 6.07 9.63
C ASN A 78 4.47 7.41 10.19
N GLY A 79 5.48 7.39 11.08
CA GLY A 79 6.08 8.61 11.64
C GLY A 79 6.85 9.43 10.60
N THR A 80 7.30 8.81 9.51
CA THR A 80 8.15 9.47 8.49
C THR A 80 7.35 10.10 7.35
N LEU A 81 6.12 9.62 7.10
CA LEU A 81 5.28 10.06 5.97
C LEU A 81 5.03 11.56 5.95
N LEU A 82 4.65 12.14 7.10
CA LEU A 82 4.27 13.55 7.18
C LEU A 82 5.43 14.47 6.83
N GLU A 83 6.67 14.10 7.16
CA GLU A 83 7.84 14.93 6.90
C GLU A 83 8.13 15.03 5.40
N TYR A 84 8.07 13.91 4.67
CA TYR A 84 8.34 13.88 3.23
C TYR A 84 7.25 14.58 2.41
N PHE A 85 6.00 14.48 2.83
CA PHE A 85 4.85 14.99 2.07
C PHE A 85 4.33 16.36 2.53
N ARG A 86 4.98 17.00 3.52
CA ARG A 86 4.51 18.27 4.13
C ARG A 86 4.28 19.42 3.14
N ALA A 87 5.12 19.53 2.10
CA ALA A 87 5.10 20.63 1.14
C ALA A 87 4.84 20.14 -0.30
N VAL A 88 3.94 19.17 -0.44
CA VAL A 88 3.60 18.57 -1.73
C VAL A 88 2.88 19.56 -2.66
N SER A 89 3.24 19.51 -3.94
CA SER A 89 2.69 20.32 -5.02
C SER A 89 2.87 19.59 -6.36
N ASP A 90 2.21 20.07 -7.42
CA ASP A 90 2.37 19.52 -8.78
C ASP A 90 3.83 19.54 -9.26
N LYS A 91 4.61 20.54 -8.82
CA LYS A 91 6.00 20.74 -9.26
C LYS A 91 6.99 19.77 -8.61
N ASN A 92 6.63 19.14 -7.50
CA ASN A 92 7.58 18.36 -6.69
C ASN A 92 7.09 16.97 -6.26
N ILE A 93 5.86 16.57 -6.58
CA ILE A 93 5.32 15.26 -6.17
C ILE A 93 6.19 14.10 -6.66
N ALA A 94 6.64 14.11 -7.92
CA ALA A 94 7.51 13.06 -8.47
C ALA A 94 8.85 12.97 -7.72
N ASP A 95 9.45 14.12 -7.40
CA ASP A 95 10.69 14.19 -6.63
C ASP A 95 10.52 13.72 -5.18
N ILE A 96 9.39 14.04 -4.54
CA ILE A 96 9.04 13.57 -3.21
C ILE A 96 8.89 12.04 -3.21
N VAL A 97 8.14 11.49 -4.17
CA VAL A 97 7.94 10.04 -4.33
C VAL A 97 9.29 9.35 -4.52
N LYS A 98 10.15 9.88 -5.39
CA LYS A 98 11.50 9.35 -5.61
C LYS A 98 12.34 9.37 -4.34
N LYS A 99 12.47 10.53 -3.68
CA LYS A 99 13.27 10.67 -2.44
C LYS A 99 12.79 9.76 -1.33
N TYR A 100 11.47 9.64 -1.16
CA TYR A 100 10.90 8.75 -0.16
C TYR A 100 11.17 7.28 -0.52
N SER A 101 11.09 6.90 -1.79
CA SER A 101 11.45 5.53 -2.23
C SER A 101 12.92 5.19 -1.97
N GLU A 102 13.83 6.13 -2.19
CA GLU A 102 15.27 5.98 -1.91
C GLU A 102 15.54 5.84 -0.40
N PHE A 103 14.81 6.59 0.42
CA PHE A 103 14.86 6.46 1.88
C PHE A 103 14.38 5.08 2.35
N LEU A 104 13.23 4.63 1.87
CA LEU A 104 12.65 3.33 2.20
C LEU A 104 13.55 2.17 1.76
N LYS A 105 14.23 2.32 0.61
CA LYS A 105 15.14 1.32 0.05
C LYS A 105 16.25 0.89 1.00
N ILE A 106 16.76 1.81 1.81
CA ILE A 106 17.81 1.51 2.81
C ILE A 106 17.34 0.38 3.74
N THR A 107 16.08 0.43 4.17
CA THR A 107 15.52 -0.60 5.05
C THR A 107 15.26 -1.90 4.30
N CYS A 108 14.66 -1.82 3.10
CA CYS A 108 14.44 -2.99 2.25
C CYS A 108 15.72 -3.79 1.99
N ASP A 109 16.84 -3.10 1.73
CA ASP A 109 18.13 -3.75 1.52
C ASP A 109 18.72 -4.37 2.78
N ARG A 110 18.65 -3.66 3.91
CA ARG A 110 19.19 -4.16 5.20
C ARG A 110 18.42 -5.35 5.72
N GLU A 111 17.10 -5.32 5.59
CA GLU A 111 16.21 -6.35 6.10
C GLU A 111 15.94 -7.48 5.09
N CYS A 112 16.45 -7.35 3.85
CA CYS A 112 16.15 -8.23 2.72
C CYS A 112 14.63 -8.42 2.51
N LYS A 113 13.90 -7.30 2.50
CA LYS A 113 12.44 -7.27 2.41
C LYS A 113 11.97 -6.34 1.31
N ASP A 114 10.86 -6.74 0.71
CA ASP A 114 10.23 -5.98 -0.36
C ASP A 114 9.08 -5.16 0.20
N MET A 115 8.81 -4.03 -0.43
CA MET A 115 7.63 -3.24 -0.12
C MET A 115 7.05 -2.58 -1.36
N ARG A 116 5.80 -2.17 -1.23
CA ARG A 116 5.14 -1.35 -2.24
C ARG A 116 4.51 -0.14 -1.59
N LEU A 117 4.71 0.99 -2.24
CA LEU A 117 4.16 2.29 -1.87
C LEU A 117 3.22 2.75 -2.99
N MET A 118 2.01 3.13 -2.61
CA MET A 118 1.00 3.71 -3.49
C MET A 118 0.82 5.18 -3.11
N VAL A 119 0.98 6.11 -4.05
CA VAL A 119 0.76 7.53 -3.79
C VAL A 119 -0.25 8.05 -4.80
N ALA A 120 -1.47 8.29 -4.34
CA ALA A 120 -2.48 8.96 -5.14
C ALA A 120 -2.42 10.46 -4.88
N TYR A 121 -2.21 11.23 -5.94
CA TYR A 121 -2.14 12.68 -5.89
C TYR A 121 -3.03 13.28 -6.98
N LYS A 122 -4.04 14.03 -6.58
CA LYS A 122 -5.11 14.51 -7.47
C LYS A 122 -5.71 13.36 -8.29
N LYS A 123 -5.59 13.41 -9.62
CA LYS A 123 -6.07 12.39 -10.57
C LYS A 123 -4.99 11.39 -11.01
N THR A 124 -3.82 11.43 -10.37
CA THR A 124 -2.66 10.59 -10.70
C THR A 124 -2.39 9.56 -9.62
N LEU A 125 -1.78 8.45 -10.01
CA LEU A 125 -1.33 7.40 -9.09
C LEU A 125 0.12 7.04 -9.39
N TYR A 126 0.96 7.01 -8.34
CA TYR A 126 2.29 6.45 -8.39
C TYR A 126 2.27 5.09 -7.70
N ARG A 127 2.73 4.05 -8.40
CA ARG A 127 3.03 2.74 -7.83
C ARG A 127 4.53 2.61 -7.75
N VAL A 128 5.05 2.38 -6.55
CA VAL A 128 6.48 2.25 -6.31
C VAL A 128 6.77 0.85 -5.77
N ASP A 129 7.47 0.06 -6.56
CA ASP A 129 7.99 -1.26 -6.16
C ASP A 129 9.41 -1.11 -5.64
N ILE A 130 9.62 -1.42 -4.36
CA ILE A 130 10.90 -1.32 -3.67
C ILE A 130 11.34 -2.75 -3.34
N ILE A 131 12.07 -3.35 -4.28
CA ILE A 131 12.57 -4.72 -4.16
C ILE A 131 14.00 -4.69 -3.62
N HIS A 132 14.28 -5.49 -2.60
CA HIS A 132 15.62 -5.62 -2.03
C HIS A 132 16.64 -5.97 -3.15
N HIS A 133 17.81 -5.34 -3.09
CA HIS A 133 18.88 -5.43 -4.08
C HIS A 133 18.57 -4.98 -5.53
N LYS A 134 17.39 -4.39 -5.81
CA LYS A 134 17.07 -3.80 -7.12
C LYS A 134 16.91 -2.29 -7.05
N ILE A 135 16.97 -1.56 -8.15
CA ILE A 135 16.60 -0.14 -8.16
C ILE A 135 15.08 -0.05 -7.99
N PRO A 136 14.54 0.89 -7.17
CA PRO A 136 13.10 1.08 -7.08
C PRO A 136 12.47 1.32 -8.46
N SER A 137 11.38 0.60 -8.75
CA SER A 137 10.59 0.82 -9.95
C SER A 137 9.44 1.77 -9.62
N ILE A 138 9.28 2.84 -10.38
CA ILE A 138 8.20 3.81 -10.21
C ILE A 138 7.36 3.80 -11.48
N GLU A 139 6.16 3.27 -11.37
CA GLU A 139 5.12 3.35 -12.40
C GLU A 139 4.21 4.54 -12.10
N PHE A 140 3.90 5.32 -13.14
CA PHE A 140 3.07 6.52 -13.04
C PHE A 140 1.85 6.35 -13.94
N TYR A 141 0.68 6.48 -13.34
CA TYR A 141 -0.61 6.45 -14.02
C TYR A 141 -1.15 7.87 -14.08
N ASN A 142 -1.18 8.43 -15.29
CA ASN A 142 -1.71 9.76 -15.54
C ASN A 142 -3.25 9.79 -15.46
N ASP A 143 -3.84 10.97 -15.59
CA ASP A 143 -5.29 11.21 -15.44
C ASP A 143 -6.17 10.25 -16.27
N ASN A 144 -5.72 9.84 -17.46
CA ASN A 144 -6.49 9.01 -18.40
C ASN A 144 -6.20 7.51 -18.28
N GLU A 145 -5.21 7.11 -17.51
CA GLU A 145 -4.86 5.70 -17.31
C GLU A 145 -5.64 5.11 -16.14
N LEU A 146 -6.27 3.95 -16.36
CA LEU A 146 -7.06 3.26 -15.35
C LEU A 146 -6.37 1.95 -15.00
N ASP A 147 -6.37 1.59 -13.72
CA ASP A 147 -5.83 0.30 -13.30
C ASP A 147 -6.46 -0.21 -12.00
N ILE A 148 -6.36 -1.52 -11.79
CA ILE A 148 -6.68 -2.21 -10.55
C ILE A 148 -5.41 -2.89 -10.07
N ILE A 149 -4.84 -2.38 -8.99
CA ILE A 149 -3.54 -2.78 -8.50
C ILE A 149 -3.72 -3.41 -7.12
N THR A 150 -3.36 -4.69 -6.99
CA THR A 150 -3.23 -5.34 -5.70
C THR A 150 -1.78 -5.30 -5.21
N SER A 151 -1.60 -5.31 -3.90
CA SER A 151 -0.30 -5.19 -3.25
C SER A 151 -0.26 -6.01 -1.98
N GLY A 152 0.87 -6.67 -1.72
CA GLY A 152 0.91 -7.62 -0.62
C GLY A 152 1.88 -8.78 -0.72
N GLU A 153 1.63 -9.80 0.10
CA GLU A 153 2.13 -11.14 -0.20
C GLU A 153 1.48 -11.67 -1.49
N GLU A 154 2.25 -12.43 -2.27
CA GLU A 154 1.91 -12.88 -3.62
C GLU A 154 0.54 -13.59 -3.70
N GLU A 155 0.26 -14.47 -2.72
CA GLU A 155 -1.01 -15.20 -2.63
C GLU A 155 -2.22 -14.24 -2.57
N HIS A 156 -2.18 -13.25 -1.67
CA HIS A 156 -3.27 -12.27 -1.54
C HIS A 156 -3.35 -11.33 -2.72
N MET A 157 -2.21 -10.98 -3.32
CA MET A 157 -2.20 -10.15 -4.53
C MET A 157 -2.95 -10.83 -5.69
N ILE A 158 -2.67 -12.12 -5.93
CA ILE A 158 -3.29 -12.88 -7.02
C ILE A 158 -4.78 -13.10 -6.74
N ASN A 159 -5.13 -13.56 -5.53
CA ASN A 159 -6.52 -13.83 -5.16
C ASN A 159 -7.37 -12.55 -5.16
N GLY A 160 -6.81 -11.47 -4.62
CA GLY A 160 -7.42 -10.15 -4.64
C GLY A 160 -7.73 -9.68 -6.06
N LEU A 161 -6.78 -9.83 -6.99
CA LEU A 161 -6.95 -9.38 -8.38
C LEU A 161 -8.06 -10.16 -9.09
N ASN A 162 -8.23 -11.45 -8.78
CA ASN A 162 -9.30 -12.30 -9.33
C ASN A 162 -10.71 -11.85 -8.89
N SER A 163 -10.84 -10.95 -7.92
CA SER A 163 -12.12 -10.38 -7.50
C SER A 163 -12.64 -9.30 -8.45
N PHE A 164 -11.85 -8.91 -9.45
CA PHE A 164 -12.13 -7.77 -10.32
C PHE A 164 -12.12 -8.12 -11.79
N THR A 165 -12.87 -7.33 -12.57
CA THR A 165 -12.78 -7.32 -14.03
C THR A 165 -12.41 -5.93 -14.52
N ARG A 166 -11.90 -5.82 -15.75
CA ARG A 166 -11.55 -4.51 -16.33
C ARG A 166 -12.71 -3.53 -16.39
N SER A 167 -13.95 -4.00 -16.51
CA SER A 167 -15.14 -3.15 -16.51
C SER A 167 -15.37 -2.44 -15.18
N ASP A 168 -14.80 -2.94 -14.09
CA ASP A 168 -14.98 -2.33 -12.77
C ASP A 168 -14.40 -0.92 -12.69
N MET A 169 -13.38 -0.60 -13.50
CA MET A 169 -12.80 0.74 -13.60
C MET A 169 -13.74 1.79 -14.23
N PHE A 170 -14.89 1.36 -14.75
CA PHE A 170 -15.89 2.23 -15.38
C PHE A 170 -17.19 2.34 -14.56
N ASN A 171 -17.28 1.62 -13.43
CA ASN A 171 -18.43 1.70 -12.53
C ASN A 171 -18.42 3.01 -11.71
N SER A 172 -19.54 3.31 -11.05
CA SER A 172 -19.62 4.42 -10.09
C SER A 172 -18.63 4.23 -8.94
N LEU A 173 -18.22 5.34 -8.32
CA LEU A 173 -17.23 5.31 -7.24
C LEU A 173 -17.72 4.50 -6.03
N ASP A 174 -19.04 4.52 -5.74
CA ASP A 174 -19.64 3.73 -4.66
C ASP A 174 -19.55 2.22 -4.92
N ILE A 175 -19.86 1.77 -6.14
CA ILE A 175 -19.75 0.35 -6.52
C ILE A 175 -18.29 -0.11 -6.43
N VAL A 176 -17.35 0.74 -6.88
CA VAL A 176 -15.92 0.44 -6.82
C VAL A 176 -15.44 0.35 -5.37
N LEU A 177 -15.92 1.23 -4.49
CA LEU A 177 -15.64 1.18 -3.06
C LEU A 177 -16.15 -0.12 -2.43
N GLU A 178 -17.40 -0.49 -2.68
CA GLU A 178 -17.99 -1.73 -2.16
C GLU A 178 -17.19 -2.96 -2.59
N LYS A 179 -16.80 -3.03 -3.87
CA LYS A 179 -15.93 -4.10 -4.38
C LYS A 179 -14.55 -4.11 -3.72
N GLY A 180 -13.94 -2.94 -3.53
CA GLY A 180 -12.67 -2.80 -2.83
C GLY A 180 -12.73 -3.34 -1.40
N ILE A 181 -13.78 -2.96 -0.64
CA ILE A 181 -14.02 -3.47 0.72
C ILE A 181 -14.24 -4.98 0.70
N GLN A 182 -15.10 -5.48 -0.19
CA GLN A 182 -15.42 -6.91 -0.28
C GLN A 182 -14.19 -7.75 -0.63
N SER A 183 -13.30 -7.24 -1.47
CA SER A 183 -12.03 -7.91 -1.78
C SER A 183 -11.16 -8.08 -0.52
N VAL A 184 -11.02 -7.03 0.30
CA VAL A 184 -10.28 -7.12 1.57
C VAL A 184 -10.96 -8.08 2.55
N GLU A 185 -12.28 -8.03 2.70
CA GLU A 185 -13.00 -8.96 3.56
C GLU A 185 -12.83 -10.42 3.15
N THR A 186 -12.74 -10.67 1.84
CA THR A 186 -12.51 -12.01 1.27
C THR A 186 -11.12 -12.50 1.64
N GLU A 187 -10.09 -11.66 1.48
CA GLU A 187 -8.72 -12.01 1.89
C GLU A 187 -8.62 -12.25 3.40
N ILE A 188 -9.29 -11.45 4.24
CA ILE A 188 -9.35 -11.69 5.69
C ILE A 188 -9.99 -13.05 6.01
N LYS A 189 -11.04 -13.46 5.28
CA LYS A 189 -11.68 -14.77 5.45
C LYS A 189 -10.77 -15.91 4.99
N LEU A 190 -10.13 -15.76 3.84
CA LEU A 190 -9.17 -16.72 3.29
C LEU A 190 -8.02 -16.96 4.28
N GLU A 191 -7.44 -15.88 4.77
CA GLU A 191 -6.32 -15.90 5.71
C GLU A 191 -6.65 -16.66 7.00
N LYS A 192 -7.85 -16.46 7.56
CA LYS A 192 -8.35 -17.21 8.73
C LYS A 192 -8.54 -18.70 8.48
N ASN A 193 -8.77 -19.10 7.23
CA ASN A 193 -8.94 -20.51 6.85
C ASN A 193 -7.59 -21.21 6.63
N LEU A 194 -6.57 -20.45 6.22
CA LEU A 194 -5.25 -20.98 5.91
C LEU A 194 -4.34 -21.08 7.13
N TYR A 195 -4.47 -20.17 8.10
CA TYR A 195 -3.54 -20.01 9.21
C TYR A 195 -4.23 -20.02 10.57
N SER A 196 -3.49 -20.45 11.59
CA SER A 196 -3.98 -20.44 12.98
C SER A 196 -4.16 -19.02 13.51
N GLN A 197 -5.10 -18.86 14.44
CA GLN A 197 -5.37 -17.57 15.07
C GLN A 197 -4.09 -16.99 15.71
N GLY A 198 -3.76 -15.75 15.34
CA GLY A 198 -2.59 -15.04 15.84
C GLY A 198 -1.33 -15.13 14.96
N TYR A 199 -1.34 -15.95 13.91
CA TYR A 199 -0.27 -16.09 12.92
C TYR A 199 -0.71 -15.62 11.52
N LEU A 200 -1.44 -14.50 11.48
CA LEU A 200 -2.10 -14.01 10.26
C LEU A 200 -1.37 -12.78 9.70
N ALA A 201 -1.17 -12.70 8.40
CA ALA A 201 -0.60 -11.56 7.67
C ALA A 201 -1.64 -10.54 7.19
N VAL A 202 -2.92 -10.95 7.09
CA VAL A 202 -4.07 -10.13 6.70
C VAL A 202 -5.15 -10.22 7.78
N GLY A 203 -5.71 -9.10 8.21
CA GLY A 203 -6.71 -9.13 9.29
C GLY A 203 -7.20 -7.78 9.79
N GLY A 204 -7.92 -7.81 10.90
CA GLY A 204 -8.42 -6.61 11.56
C GLY A 204 -9.64 -6.02 10.85
N LYS A 205 -9.83 -4.72 11.02
CA LYS A 205 -10.87 -3.95 10.32
C LYS A 205 -10.41 -3.57 8.93
N VAL A 206 -11.35 -3.45 7.99
CA VAL A 206 -11.07 -2.86 6.67
C VAL A 206 -10.86 -1.36 6.83
N GLN A 207 -9.79 -0.85 6.21
CA GLN A 207 -9.50 0.57 6.05
C GLN A 207 -9.69 0.93 4.58
N TYR A 208 -10.17 2.14 4.30
CA TYR A 208 -10.27 2.63 2.94
C TYR A 208 -10.10 4.15 2.85
N ALA A 209 -9.77 4.61 1.65
CA ALA A 209 -9.77 5.99 1.25
C ALA A 209 -10.42 6.15 -0.12
N VAL A 210 -11.11 7.26 -0.32
CA VAL A 210 -11.77 7.61 -1.58
C VAL A 210 -11.31 9.02 -1.97
N MET A 211 -10.77 9.13 -3.18
CA MET A 211 -10.48 10.40 -3.84
C MET A 211 -11.46 10.57 -4.99
N ASP A 212 -12.38 11.50 -4.85
CA ASP A 212 -13.46 11.75 -5.79
C ASP A 212 -13.06 12.88 -6.74
N TYR A 213 -13.06 12.58 -8.03
CA TYR A 213 -12.61 13.53 -9.06
C TYR A 213 -13.57 14.70 -9.25
N SER A 214 -14.85 14.55 -8.90
CA SER A 214 -15.83 15.64 -8.97
C SER A 214 -15.50 16.78 -7.98
N LYS A 215 -14.71 16.49 -6.94
CA LYS A 215 -14.28 17.47 -5.93
C LYS A 215 -13.02 18.23 -6.35
N PHE A 216 -12.39 17.83 -7.45
CA PHE A 216 -11.34 18.63 -8.08
C PHE A 216 -11.99 19.68 -8.96
N ASN A 217 -12.45 20.78 -8.36
CA ASN A 217 -12.90 21.94 -9.13
C ASN A 217 -11.75 22.41 -10.04
N GLU A 218 -12.07 22.67 -11.31
CA GLU A 218 -11.15 23.20 -12.34
C GLU A 218 -10.53 24.58 -11.98
N ASN A 219 -10.91 25.18 -10.85
CA ASN A 219 -10.51 26.51 -10.41
C ASN A 219 -9.43 26.55 -9.32
N CYS A 220 -8.81 25.43 -8.95
CA CYS A 220 -7.71 25.40 -7.96
C CYS A 220 -6.31 25.38 -8.60
N ILE A 221 -6.15 26.02 -9.76
CA ILE A 221 -4.87 26.43 -10.32
C ILE A 221 -4.87 27.96 -10.37
N GLN A 222 -4.38 28.59 -9.30
CA GLN A 222 -3.84 29.95 -9.31
C GLN A 222 -2.52 29.94 -8.55
#